data_AF-A0A7G2C037-F1
#
_entry.id   AF-A0A7G2C037-F1
#
_cell.length_a   1.000
_cell.length_b   1.000
_cell.length_c   1.000
_cell.angle_alpha   90.00
_cell.angle_beta   90.00
_cell.angle_gamma   90.00
#
_symmetry.space_group_name_H-M   'P 1'
#
loop_
_entity.id
_entity.type
_entity.pdbx_description
1 polymer ?
#
loop_
_entity_poly.entity_id
_entity_poly.type
_entity_poly.pdbx_seq_one_letter_code
_entity_poly.pdbx_strand_id
1 'polypeptide(L)'
;MLRRNSVSLAKKGDFSKKLKGFASWYPNEGGVFLGNLLAGHNLFIADTPKRFDKKHARHFSLVETLTITPLFTLSMVHYFSVFCQHPERAALMPLVCLELGRKTVMQKEWIGILKKDSPVDGLLWSVGLLSSQIVLFPLWLIVSSAAPQLVHATLNQTNHILYTKYECISEASPPFVSTNVPCCREQRDFHEKQMYLPTDFMGAIIFYWSFYT
;
A
#
# COMPACT_ATOMS: atom_id res chain seq x y z
N MET A 1 43.38 31.40 3.40
CA MET A 1 42.33 30.86 4.31
C MET A 1 40.88 30.89 3.76
N LEU A 2 40.64 31.14 2.45
CA LEU A 2 39.28 31.34 1.91
C LEU A 2 38.58 30.10 1.31
N ARG A 3 39.28 28.97 1.16
CA ARG A 3 38.77 27.78 0.45
C ARG A 3 37.84 26.87 1.28
N ARG A 4 37.85 26.98 2.62
CA ARG A 4 37.01 26.14 3.50
C ARG A 4 35.56 26.63 3.60
N ASN A 5 35.32 27.94 3.50
CA ASN A 5 33.98 28.52 3.66
C ASN A 5 33.10 28.36 2.41
N SER A 6 33.68 28.39 1.21
CA SER A 6 32.93 28.20 -0.05
C SER A 6 32.42 26.77 -0.23
N VAL A 7 33.21 25.76 0.19
CA VAL A 7 32.79 24.35 0.15
C VAL A 7 31.68 24.06 1.16
N SER A 8 31.72 24.68 2.33
CA SER A 8 30.68 24.59 3.37
C SER A 8 29.35 25.18 2.88
N LEU A 9 29.37 26.37 2.28
CA LEU A 9 28.18 27.04 1.75
C LEU A 9 27.56 26.31 0.56
N ALA A 10 28.40 25.78 -0.36
CA ALA A 10 27.92 24.97 -1.48
C ALA A 10 27.25 23.67 -1.03
N LYS A 11 27.82 22.97 -0.03
CA LYS A 11 27.21 21.78 0.58
C LYS A 11 25.90 22.11 1.31
N LYS A 12 25.82 23.25 1.99
CA LYS A 12 24.59 23.71 2.67
C LYS A 12 23.47 24.04 1.66
N GLY A 13 23.81 24.66 0.53
CA GLY A 13 22.88 24.96 -0.55
C GLY A 13 22.37 23.73 -1.30
N ASP A 14 23.26 22.77 -1.58
CA ASP A 14 22.89 21.49 -2.23
C ASP A 14 22.02 20.63 -1.30
N PHE A 15 22.35 20.57 -0.01
CA PHE A 15 21.55 19.88 1.01
C PHE A 15 20.15 20.49 1.14
N SER A 16 20.03 21.83 1.20
CA SER A 16 18.73 22.50 1.28
C SER A 16 17.86 22.25 0.04
N LYS A 17 18.43 22.21 -1.17
CA LYS A 17 17.70 21.87 -2.40
C LYS A 17 17.23 20.42 -2.40
N LYS A 18 18.08 19.46 -1.98
CA LYS A 18 17.71 18.05 -1.82
C LYS A 18 16.61 17.86 -0.77
N LEU A 19 16.69 18.58 0.34
CA LEU A 19 15.68 18.55 1.39
C LEU A 19 14.33 19.09 0.89
N LYS A 20 14.34 20.19 0.12
CA LYS A 20 13.13 20.75 -0.50
C LYS A 20 12.52 19.79 -1.52
N GLY A 21 13.34 19.17 -2.37
CA GLY A 21 12.88 18.16 -3.34
C GLY A 21 12.32 16.91 -2.66
N PHE A 22 12.95 16.46 -1.58
CA PHE A 22 12.46 15.34 -0.77
C PHE A 22 11.15 15.69 -0.05
N ALA A 23 11.05 16.88 0.55
CA ALA A 23 9.84 17.34 1.24
C ALA A 23 8.66 17.59 0.29
N SER A 24 8.91 17.97 -0.98
CA SER A 24 7.85 18.03 -1.99
C SER A 24 7.43 16.63 -2.46
N TRP A 25 8.34 15.65 -2.41
CA TRP A 25 8.05 14.28 -2.84
C TRP A 25 7.36 13.45 -1.75
N TYR A 26 7.66 13.72 -0.49
CA TYR A 26 7.18 12.98 0.67
C TYR A 26 5.99 13.69 1.35
N PRO A 27 4.94 12.98 1.79
CA PRO A 27 4.64 11.57 1.54
C PRO A 27 3.82 11.34 0.26
N ASN A 28 3.24 12.39 -0.33
CA ASN A 28 2.21 12.28 -1.37
C ASN A 28 2.73 11.76 -2.71
N GLU A 29 3.69 12.43 -3.35
CA GLU A 29 4.22 12.00 -4.67
C GLU A 29 4.91 10.63 -4.60
N GLY A 30 5.60 10.35 -3.50
CA GLY A 30 6.18 9.03 -3.24
C GLY A 30 5.12 7.94 -3.06
N GLY A 31 4.02 8.28 -2.38
CA GLY A 31 2.86 7.39 -2.25
C GLY A 31 2.18 7.14 -3.60
N VAL A 32 2.04 8.17 -4.44
CA VAL A 32 1.51 8.03 -5.79
C VAL A 32 2.40 7.10 -6.62
N PHE A 33 3.71 7.30 -6.56
CA PHE A 33 4.68 6.44 -7.26
C PHE A 33 4.58 4.98 -6.83
N LEU A 34 4.63 4.71 -5.52
CA LEU A 34 4.54 3.35 -4.98
C LEU A 34 3.17 2.72 -5.23
N GLY A 35 2.09 3.50 -5.13
CA GLY A 35 0.74 3.03 -5.40
C GLY A 35 0.55 2.65 -6.87
N ASN A 36 1.08 3.44 -7.79
CA ASN A 36 1.12 3.10 -9.22
C ASN A 36 1.98 1.84 -9.47
N LEU A 37 3.09 1.68 -8.75
CA LEU A 37 3.93 0.50 -8.84
C LEU A 37 3.20 -0.78 -8.35
N LEU A 38 2.43 -0.69 -7.26
CA LEU A 38 1.59 -1.80 -6.78
C LEU A 38 0.41 -2.10 -7.70
N ALA A 39 -0.20 -1.07 -8.29
CA ALA A 39 -1.25 -1.21 -9.30
C ALA A 39 -0.72 -1.73 -10.65
N GLY A 40 0.59 -1.92 -10.81
CA GLY A 40 1.21 -2.47 -12.02
C GLY A 40 1.32 -1.48 -13.19
N HIS A 41 1.79 -2.00 -14.32
CA HIS A 41 2.25 -1.20 -15.47
C HIS A 41 1.16 -0.25 -16.00
N ASN A 42 1.58 0.95 -16.44
CA ASN A 42 0.75 2.07 -16.92
C ASN A 42 -0.47 1.70 -17.79
N LEU A 43 -0.46 0.56 -18.48
CA LEU A 43 -1.60 0.02 -19.22
C LEU A 43 -2.83 -0.23 -18.33
N PHE A 44 -2.71 -0.78 -17.11
CA PHE A 44 -3.90 -0.97 -16.27
C PHE A 44 -4.42 0.36 -15.70
N ILE A 45 -3.52 1.30 -15.42
CA ILE A 45 -3.87 2.63 -14.92
C ILE A 45 -4.54 3.46 -16.03
N ALA A 46 -4.00 3.44 -17.25
CA ALA A 46 -4.48 4.20 -18.40
C ALA A 46 -5.64 3.54 -19.18
N ASP A 47 -5.76 2.21 -19.17
CA ASP A 47 -6.84 1.50 -19.85
C ASP A 47 -8.08 1.48 -18.94
N THR A 48 -9.16 2.11 -19.40
CA THR A 48 -10.44 2.09 -18.71
C THR A 48 -11.19 0.83 -19.14
N PRO A 49 -11.29 -0.21 -18.28
CA PRO A 49 -11.92 -1.45 -18.67
C PRO A 49 -13.41 -1.18 -19.00
N LYS A 50 -13.76 -1.29 -20.28
CA LYS A 50 -15.15 -1.11 -20.76
C LYS A 50 -16.05 -2.32 -20.46
N ARG A 51 -15.44 -3.46 -20.11
CA ARG A 51 -16.10 -4.75 -19.88
C ARG A 51 -15.19 -5.67 -19.09
N PHE A 52 -15.79 -6.52 -18.26
CA PHE A 52 -15.09 -7.52 -17.46
C PHE A 52 -14.47 -8.61 -18.35
N ASP A 53 -13.19 -8.92 -18.15
CA ASP A 53 -12.56 -10.12 -18.70
C ASP A 53 -11.65 -10.82 -17.68
N LYS A 54 -11.22 -12.04 -17.99
CA LYS A 54 -10.37 -12.87 -17.11
C LYS A 54 -8.99 -12.28 -16.86
N LYS A 55 -8.43 -11.50 -17.80
CA LYS A 55 -7.13 -10.83 -17.61
C LYS A 55 -7.27 -9.73 -16.55
N HIS A 56 -8.39 -9.02 -16.54
CA HIS A 56 -8.71 -8.07 -15.48
C HIS A 56 -8.86 -8.77 -14.13
N ALA A 57 -9.53 -9.94 -14.06
CA ALA A 57 -9.67 -10.69 -12.80
C ALA A 57 -8.32 -11.06 -12.16
N ARG A 58 -7.35 -11.54 -12.95
CA ARG A 58 -5.98 -11.80 -12.45
C ARG A 58 -5.34 -10.51 -11.95
N HIS A 59 -5.49 -9.42 -12.68
CA HIS A 59 -4.89 -8.15 -12.30
C HIS A 59 -5.51 -7.57 -11.02
N PHE A 60 -6.84 -7.52 -10.89
CA PHE A 60 -7.52 -7.12 -9.65
C PHE A 60 -7.08 -7.98 -8.47
N SER A 61 -7.00 -9.30 -8.66
CA SER A 61 -6.52 -10.20 -7.61
C SER A 61 -5.09 -9.88 -7.16
N LEU A 62 -4.22 -9.48 -8.10
CA LEU A 62 -2.84 -9.13 -7.82
C LEU A 62 -2.79 -7.83 -7.03
N VAL A 63 -3.45 -6.77 -7.51
CA VAL A 63 -3.44 -5.46 -6.85
C VAL A 63 -4.04 -5.56 -5.44
N GLU A 64 -5.18 -6.22 -5.27
CA GLU A 64 -5.77 -6.45 -3.94
C GLU A 64 -4.80 -7.18 -3.02
N THR A 65 -4.15 -8.25 -3.52
CA THR A 65 -3.13 -9.00 -2.76
C THR A 65 -1.95 -8.14 -2.36
N LEU A 66 -1.42 -7.34 -3.29
CA LEU A 66 -0.24 -6.51 -3.07
C LEU A 66 -0.48 -5.41 -2.04
N THR A 67 -1.74 -5.04 -1.78
CA THR A 67 -2.08 -4.11 -0.68
C THR A 67 -2.15 -4.76 0.71
N ILE A 68 -2.30 -6.09 0.79
CA ILE A 68 -2.43 -6.81 2.08
C ILE A 68 -1.16 -6.65 2.92
N THR A 69 0.02 -6.82 2.33
CA THR A 69 1.30 -6.73 3.05
C THR A 69 1.57 -5.34 3.64
N PRO A 70 1.46 -4.21 2.89
CA PRO A 70 1.59 -2.88 3.48
C PRO A 70 0.55 -2.62 4.58
N LEU A 71 -0.70 -3.05 4.41
CA LEU A 71 -1.73 -2.94 5.47
C LEU A 71 -1.37 -3.72 6.74
N PHE A 72 -0.91 -4.96 6.59
CA PHE A 72 -0.54 -5.80 7.72
C PHE A 72 0.69 -5.25 8.46
N THR A 73 1.69 -4.76 7.73
CA THR A 73 2.86 -4.13 8.37
C THR A 73 2.48 -2.83 9.08
N LEU A 74 1.57 -2.02 8.52
CA LEU A 74 0.99 -0.87 9.22
C LEU A 74 0.24 -1.28 10.50
N SER A 75 -0.49 -2.40 10.50
CA SER A 75 -1.20 -2.85 11.71
C SER A 75 -0.22 -3.19 12.84
N MET A 76 0.87 -3.88 12.52
CA MET A 76 1.92 -4.18 13.50
C MET A 76 2.57 -2.90 14.05
N VAL A 77 2.96 -2.02 13.13
CA VAL A 77 3.63 -0.75 13.41
C VAL A 77 2.77 0.14 14.32
N HIS A 78 1.50 0.33 14.00
CA HIS A 78 0.56 1.07 14.85
C HIS A 78 0.34 0.40 16.21
N TYR A 79 0.20 -0.94 16.26
CA TYR A 79 0.08 -1.66 17.52
C TYR A 79 1.26 -1.38 18.47
N PHE A 80 2.50 -1.45 17.97
CA PHE A 80 3.67 -1.12 18.78
C PHE A 80 3.71 0.36 19.19
N SER A 81 3.30 1.27 18.30
CA SER A 81 3.27 2.69 18.63
C SER A 81 2.24 3.04 19.70
N VAL A 82 1.07 2.39 19.70
CA VAL A 82 0.07 2.52 20.76
C VAL A 82 0.65 2.16 22.12
N PHE A 83 1.41 1.06 22.18
CA PHE A 83 2.02 0.61 23.42
C PHE A 83 3.18 1.50 23.89
N CYS A 84 4.02 1.98 22.96
CA CYS A 84 5.29 2.62 23.31
C CYS A 84 5.23 4.16 23.40
N GLN A 85 4.41 4.82 22.58
CA GLN A 85 4.61 6.26 22.29
C GLN A 85 3.31 7.06 22.15
N HIS A 86 2.32 6.52 21.43
CA HIS A 86 1.14 7.25 20.94
C HIS A 86 -0.15 6.46 21.18
N PRO A 87 -0.66 6.41 22.42
CA PRO A 87 -1.86 5.64 22.77
C PRO A 87 -3.10 6.07 21.98
N GLU A 88 -3.17 7.33 21.52
CA GLU A 88 -4.25 7.86 20.68
C GLU A 88 -4.39 7.12 19.34
N ARG A 89 -3.34 6.45 18.86
CA ARG A 89 -3.36 5.65 17.62
C ARG A 89 -4.18 4.37 17.77
N ALA A 90 -4.66 4.03 18.97
CA ALA A 90 -5.54 2.88 19.18
C ALA A 90 -6.81 2.98 18.33
N ALA A 91 -7.28 4.20 18.04
CA ALA A 91 -8.42 4.44 17.16
C ALA A 91 -8.18 4.01 15.69
N LEU A 92 -6.92 3.93 15.25
CA LEU A 92 -6.58 3.53 13.87
C LEU A 92 -6.64 2.01 13.68
N MET A 93 -6.43 1.23 14.74
CA MET A 93 -6.35 -0.24 14.64
C MET A 93 -7.60 -0.95 14.12
N PRO A 94 -8.79 -0.64 14.63
CA PRO A 94 -10.01 -1.24 14.10
C PRO A 94 -10.18 -0.97 12.59
N LEU A 95 -9.80 0.22 12.11
CA LEU A 95 -9.96 0.62 10.71
C LEU A 95 -8.99 -0.13 9.79
N VAL A 96 -7.71 -0.21 10.16
CA VAL A 96 -6.70 -0.96 9.37
C VAL A 96 -7.02 -2.46 9.36
N CYS A 97 -7.42 -3.03 10.50
CA CYS A 97 -7.80 -4.44 10.57
C CYS A 97 -9.07 -4.75 9.77
N LEU A 98 -10.05 -3.83 9.78
CA LEU A 98 -11.25 -3.93 8.96
C LEU A 98 -10.90 -3.92 7.46
N GLU A 99 -10.05 -3.00 7.03
CA GLU A 99 -9.57 -2.97 5.65
C GLU A 99 -8.81 -4.24 5.28
N LEU A 100 -7.89 -4.71 6.12
CA LEU A 100 -7.18 -5.97 5.91
C LEU A 100 -8.14 -7.16 5.75
N GLY A 101 -9.17 -7.24 6.60
CA GLY A 101 -10.24 -8.23 6.48
C GLY A 101 -10.97 -8.15 5.15
N ARG A 102 -11.35 -6.94 4.72
CA ARG A 102 -11.99 -6.72 3.41
C ARG A 102 -11.07 -7.13 2.25
N LYS A 103 -9.78 -6.79 2.29
CA LYS A 103 -8.79 -7.15 1.25
C LYS A 103 -8.59 -8.66 1.13
N THR A 104 -8.55 -9.39 2.24
CA THR A 104 -8.44 -10.86 2.23
C THR A 104 -9.70 -11.53 1.68
N VAL A 105 -10.89 -11.00 1.98
CA VAL A 105 -12.15 -11.45 1.35
C VAL A 105 -12.12 -11.21 -0.15
N MET A 106 -11.71 -10.01 -0.59
CA MET A 106 -11.60 -9.69 -2.02
C MET A 106 -10.61 -10.59 -2.75
N GLN A 107 -9.45 -10.86 -2.15
CA GLN A 107 -8.49 -11.83 -2.69
C GLN A 107 -9.13 -13.21 -2.88
N LYS A 108 -9.89 -13.69 -1.89
CA LYS A 108 -10.60 -14.98 -1.96
C LYS A 108 -11.62 -15.00 -3.10
N GLU A 109 -12.45 -13.96 -3.23
CA GLU A 109 -13.45 -13.86 -4.31
C GLU A 109 -12.79 -13.87 -5.69
N TRP A 110 -11.73 -13.09 -5.87
CA TRP A 110 -11.00 -13.04 -7.14
C TRP A 110 -10.31 -14.36 -7.49
N ILE A 111 -9.67 -15.02 -6.54
CA ILE A 111 -9.10 -16.36 -6.74
C ILE A 111 -10.22 -17.37 -7.05
N GLY A 112 -11.39 -17.22 -6.42
CA GLY A 112 -12.57 -18.04 -6.68
C GLY A 112 -13.00 -18.01 -8.13
N ILE A 113 -13.00 -16.84 -8.78
CA ILE A 113 -13.27 -16.70 -10.22
C ILE A 113 -12.24 -17.48 -11.04
N LEU A 114 -10.94 -17.36 -10.72
CA LEU A 114 -9.88 -18.03 -11.47
C LEU A 114 -9.96 -19.55 -11.35
N LYS A 115 -10.33 -20.05 -10.16
CA LYS A 115 -10.48 -21.49 -9.87
C LYS A 115 -11.67 -22.14 -10.59
N LYS A 116 -12.76 -21.39 -10.83
CA LYS A 116 -13.95 -21.91 -11.54
C LYS A 116 -13.61 -22.38 -12.94
N ASP A 117 -12.67 -21.71 -13.60
CA ASP A 117 -12.27 -22.05 -14.97
C ASP A 117 -11.15 -23.11 -15.01
N SER A 118 -10.14 -22.97 -14.15
CA SER A 118 -9.02 -23.92 -14.05
C SER A 118 -8.56 -24.01 -12.60
N PRO A 119 -8.85 -25.12 -11.91
CA PRO A 119 -8.43 -25.33 -10.53
C PRO A 119 -6.90 -25.27 -10.35
N VAL A 120 -6.16 -25.80 -11.34
CA VAL A 120 -4.69 -25.83 -11.33
C VAL A 120 -4.12 -24.42 -11.48
N ASP A 121 -4.61 -23.63 -12.43
CA ASP A 121 -4.18 -22.24 -12.61
C ASP A 121 -4.49 -21.41 -11.36
N GLY A 122 -5.67 -21.60 -10.76
CA GLY A 122 -6.07 -20.91 -9.55
C GLY A 122 -5.17 -21.25 -8.36
N LEU A 123 -4.70 -22.50 -8.25
CA LEU A 123 -3.74 -22.91 -7.23
C LEU A 123 -2.37 -22.27 -7.46
N LEU A 124 -1.82 -22.38 -8.67
CA LEU A 124 -0.51 -21.79 -9.02
C LEU A 124 -0.52 -20.28 -8.79
N TRP A 125 -1.61 -19.61 -9.16
CA TRP A 125 -1.78 -18.20 -8.91
C TRP A 125 -1.82 -17.86 -7.42
N SER A 126 -2.55 -18.64 -6.62
CA SER A 126 -2.59 -18.45 -5.16
C SER A 126 -1.20 -18.59 -4.53
N VAL A 127 -0.40 -19.57 -4.99
CA VAL A 127 0.99 -19.76 -4.54
C VAL A 127 1.87 -18.57 -4.92
N GLY A 128 1.74 -18.05 -6.15
CA GLY A 128 2.47 -16.86 -6.59
C GLY A 128 2.11 -15.62 -5.75
N LEU A 129 0.82 -15.42 -5.49
CA LEU A 129 0.33 -14.34 -4.62
C LEU A 129 0.90 -14.43 -3.20
N LEU A 130 0.83 -15.61 -2.57
CA LEU A 130 1.42 -15.85 -1.25
C LEU A 130 2.93 -15.61 -1.25
N SER A 131 3.63 -16.10 -2.27
CA SER A 131 5.08 -15.91 -2.40
C SER A 131 5.45 -14.42 -2.47
N SER A 132 4.67 -13.62 -3.21
CA SER A 132 4.87 -12.16 -3.27
C SER A 132 4.71 -11.50 -1.90
N GLN A 133 3.74 -11.94 -1.10
CA GLN A 133 3.51 -11.40 0.24
C GLN A 133 4.68 -11.69 1.17
N ILE A 134 5.20 -12.93 1.16
CA ILE A 134 6.35 -13.35 1.98
C ILE A 134 7.60 -12.56 1.60
N VAL A 135 7.89 -12.43 0.30
CA VAL A 135 9.08 -11.73 -0.20
C VAL A 135 9.02 -10.23 0.09
N LEU A 136 7.84 -9.61 -0.07
CA LEU A 136 7.69 -8.16 0.12
C LEU A 136 7.49 -7.74 1.58
N PHE A 137 7.15 -8.68 2.48
CA PHE A 137 6.94 -8.40 3.89
C PHE A 137 8.08 -7.64 4.57
N PRO A 138 9.35 -8.08 4.51
CA PRO A 138 10.44 -7.37 5.18
C PRO A 138 10.63 -5.95 4.65
N LEU A 139 10.48 -5.75 3.33
CA LEU A 139 10.59 -4.43 2.71
C LEU A 139 9.47 -3.50 3.21
N TRP A 140 8.23 -3.96 3.20
CA TRP A 140 7.10 -3.17 3.70
C TRP A 140 7.18 -2.92 5.20
N LEU A 141 7.69 -3.86 5.99
CA LEU A 141 7.90 -3.64 7.41
C LEU A 141 8.88 -2.50 7.63
N ILE A 142 10.01 -2.48 6.91
CA ILE A 142 10.98 -1.38 6.98
C ILE A 142 10.33 -0.06 6.58
N VAL A 143 9.60 -0.01 5.46
CA VAL A 143 8.96 1.22 4.98
C VAL A 143 7.87 1.70 5.94
N SER A 144 7.00 0.82 6.42
CA SER A 144 5.95 1.16 7.40
C SER A 144 6.54 1.71 8.70
N SER A 145 7.70 1.21 9.11
CA SER A 145 8.42 1.65 10.31
C SER A 145 9.18 2.96 10.11
N ALA A 146 9.74 3.17 8.93
CA ALA A 146 10.51 4.37 8.63
C ALA A 146 9.64 5.51 8.11
N ALA A 147 8.44 5.22 7.61
CA ALA A 147 7.58 6.17 6.91
C ALA A 147 6.12 5.66 6.83
N PRO A 148 5.39 5.55 7.94
CA PRO A 148 3.99 5.10 7.95
C PRO A 148 3.11 5.93 7.01
N GLN A 149 3.32 7.25 6.97
CA GLN A 149 2.57 8.18 6.12
C GLN A 149 2.79 7.90 4.63
N LEU A 150 3.97 7.43 4.24
CA LEU A 150 4.25 7.02 2.85
C LEU A 150 3.45 5.76 2.49
N VAL A 151 3.29 4.83 3.44
CA VAL A 151 2.47 3.63 3.24
C VAL A 151 0.99 3.98 3.21
N HIS A 152 0.51 4.88 4.07
CA HIS A 152 -0.85 5.41 3.97
C HIS A 152 -1.08 6.12 2.62
N ALA A 153 -0.12 6.91 2.13
CA ALA A 153 -0.20 7.54 0.81
C ALA A 153 -0.23 6.53 -0.35
N THR A 154 0.55 5.46 -0.23
CA THR A 154 0.57 4.35 -1.18
C THR A 154 -0.78 3.64 -1.25
N LEU A 155 -1.36 3.33 -0.09
CA LEU A 155 -2.66 2.68 0.02
C LEU A 155 -3.80 3.60 -0.44
N ASN A 156 -3.72 4.90 -0.14
CA ASN A 156 -4.64 5.91 -0.67
C ASN A 156 -4.70 5.88 -2.20
N GLN A 157 -3.53 5.97 -2.85
CA GLN A 157 -3.46 5.93 -4.31
C GLN A 157 -3.96 4.60 -4.87
N THR A 158 -3.57 3.48 -4.25
CA THR A 158 -3.98 2.15 -4.74
C THR A 158 -5.49 1.95 -4.62
N ASN A 159 -6.10 2.40 -3.51
CA ASN A 159 -7.54 2.38 -3.30
C ASN A 159 -8.27 3.34 -4.25
N HIS A 160 -7.68 4.49 -4.59
CA HIS A 160 -8.22 5.37 -5.65
C HIS A 160 -8.24 4.69 -7.02
N ILE A 161 -7.17 3.99 -7.40
CA ILE A 161 -7.11 3.23 -8.65
C ILE A 161 -8.16 2.11 -8.63
N LEU A 162 -8.20 1.29 -7.58
CA LEU A 162 -9.16 0.19 -7.44
C LEU A 162 -10.61 0.70 -7.49
N TYR A 163 -10.91 1.78 -6.77
CA TYR A 163 -12.22 2.45 -6.80
C TYR A 163 -12.63 2.79 -8.23
N THR A 164 -11.76 3.51 -8.95
CA THR A 164 -12.04 3.97 -10.32
C THR A 164 -12.27 2.79 -11.27
N LYS A 165 -11.48 1.73 -11.11
CA LYS A 165 -11.57 0.54 -11.97
C LYS A 165 -12.80 -0.30 -11.64
N TYR A 166 -13.16 -0.46 -10.36
CA TYR A 166 -14.37 -1.17 -9.97
C TYR A 166 -15.63 -0.44 -10.39
N GLU A 167 -15.66 0.89 -10.31
CA GLU A 167 -16.78 1.70 -10.81
C GLU A 167 -17.04 1.42 -12.30
N CYS A 168 -15.98 1.37 -13.12
CA CYS A 168 -16.08 1.12 -14.56
C CYS A 168 -16.64 -0.26 -14.92
N ILE A 169 -16.38 -1.29 -14.12
CA ILE A 169 -16.81 -2.67 -14.41
C ILE A 169 -18.03 -3.11 -13.61
N SER A 170 -18.53 -2.27 -12.69
CA SER A 170 -19.53 -2.65 -11.69
C SER A 170 -20.82 -3.22 -12.30
N GLU A 171 -21.24 -2.74 -13.46
CA GLU A 171 -22.47 -3.19 -14.14
C GLU A 171 -22.33 -4.56 -14.83
N ALA A 172 -21.11 -4.93 -15.23
CA ALA A 172 -20.85 -6.11 -16.06
C ALA A 172 -19.93 -7.15 -15.37
N SER A 173 -19.73 -7.04 -14.06
CA SER A 173 -18.83 -7.89 -13.27
C SER A 173 -19.58 -8.61 -12.15
N PRO A 174 -18.94 -9.58 -11.46
CA PRO A 174 -19.59 -10.31 -10.37
C PRO A 174 -20.08 -9.40 -9.23
N PRO A 175 -21.17 -9.77 -8.52
CA PRO A 175 -21.84 -8.88 -7.56
C PRO A 175 -20.98 -8.34 -6.41
N PHE A 176 -19.90 -9.05 -6.05
CA PHE A 176 -18.99 -8.56 -5.00
C PHE A 176 -18.23 -7.30 -5.43
N VAL A 177 -18.06 -7.05 -6.74
CA VAL A 177 -17.34 -5.89 -7.26
C VAL A 177 -18.09 -4.60 -7.00
N SER A 178 -19.38 -4.54 -7.33
CA SER A 178 -20.23 -3.37 -7.05
C SER A 178 -20.34 -3.11 -5.54
N THR A 179 -20.35 -4.17 -4.74
CA THR A 179 -20.37 -4.09 -3.27
C THR A 179 -19.08 -3.49 -2.70
N ASN A 180 -17.95 -3.66 -3.39
CA ASN A 180 -16.65 -3.19 -2.92
C ASN A 180 -16.29 -1.75 -3.36
N VAL A 181 -16.99 -1.19 -4.35
CA VAL A 181 -16.84 0.22 -4.77
C VAL A 181 -16.90 1.21 -3.60
N PRO A 182 -17.95 1.21 -2.74
CA PRO A 182 -18.00 2.12 -1.59
C PRO A 182 -16.87 1.86 -0.59
N CYS A 183 -16.49 0.60 -0.38
CA CYS A 183 -15.39 0.24 0.50
C CYS A 183 -14.07 0.86 0.07
N CYS A 184 -13.72 0.80 -1.23
CA CYS A 184 -12.49 1.42 -1.74
C CYS A 184 -12.49 2.95 -1.56
N ARG A 185 -13.66 3.59 -1.69
CA ARG A 185 -13.80 5.03 -1.43
C ARG A 185 -13.57 5.37 0.04
N GLU A 186 -14.22 4.66 0.96
CA GLU A 186 -14.05 4.85 2.40
C GLU A 186 -12.59 4.66 2.84
N GLN A 187 -11.92 3.63 2.32
CA GLN A 187 -10.53 3.32 2.63
C GLN A 187 -9.58 4.39 2.10
N ARG A 188 -9.80 4.88 0.87
CA ARG A 188 -9.08 6.04 0.33
C ARG A 188 -9.18 7.25 1.27
N ASP A 189 -10.40 7.63 1.63
CA ASP A 189 -10.66 8.80 2.47
C ASP A 189 -10.09 8.64 3.89
N PHE A 190 -10.03 7.40 4.41
CA PHE A 190 -9.34 7.09 5.65
C PHE A 190 -7.83 7.33 5.54
N HIS A 191 -7.20 6.76 4.50
CA HIS A 191 -5.75 6.84 4.29
C HIS A 191 -5.27 8.27 3.99
N GLU A 192 -6.08 9.08 3.28
CA GLU A 192 -5.81 10.49 3.02
C GLU A 192 -5.65 11.32 4.31
N LYS A 193 -6.37 10.97 5.38
CA LYS A 193 -6.30 11.68 6.66
C LYS A 193 -5.04 11.37 7.46
N GLN A 194 -4.28 10.35 7.06
CA GLN A 194 -3.13 9.84 7.83
C GLN A 194 -1.77 10.37 7.34
N MET A 195 -1.74 11.32 6.39
CA MET A 195 -0.50 11.82 5.77
C MET A 195 0.44 12.56 6.73
N TYR A 196 -0.10 13.03 7.87
CA TYR A 196 0.64 13.81 8.86
C TYR A 196 0.98 13.01 10.12
N LEU A 197 0.83 11.69 10.09
CA LEU A 197 1.22 10.86 11.23
C LEU A 197 2.73 11.00 11.49
N PRO A 198 3.14 11.27 12.76
CA PRO A 198 4.55 11.32 13.10
C PRO A 198 5.23 9.98 12.82
N THR A 199 6.39 10.04 12.18
CA THR A 199 7.25 8.87 11.96
C THR A 199 7.92 8.49 13.27
N ASP A 200 7.53 7.38 13.89
CA ASP A 200 8.24 6.89 15.09
C ASP A 200 7.88 5.42 15.35
N PHE A 201 8.81 4.49 15.10
CA PHE A 201 8.64 3.06 15.44
C PHE A 201 9.96 2.37 15.81
N MET A 202 10.45 2.65 17.02
CA MET A 202 11.49 1.82 17.66
C MET A 202 11.09 0.33 17.68
N GLY A 203 9.80 0.00 17.83
CA GLY A 203 9.31 -1.38 17.98
C GLY A 203 9.57 -2.31 16.78
N ALA A 204 9.56 -1.79 15.56
CA ALA A 204 9.76 -2.61 14.36
C ALA A 204 11.25 -2.75 13.98
N ILE A 205 12.10 -1.78 14.33
CA ILE A 205 13.57 -1.93 14.28
C ILE A 205 14.01 -3.01 15.28
N ILE A 206 13.41 -3.03 16.49
CA ILE A 206 13.64 -4.06 17.50
C ILE A 206 13.23 -5.45 16.96
N PHE A 207 12.09 -5.57 16.27
CA PHE A 207 11.69 -6.83 15.63
C PHE A 207 12.67 -7.26 14.52
N TYR A 208 13.07 -6.35 13.62
CA TYR A 208 14.04 -6.67 12.57
C TYR A 208 15.38 -7.18 13.16
N TRP A 209 15.90 -6.52 14.18
CA TRP A 209 17.12 -6.97 14.87
C TRP A 209 16.92 -8.30 15.59
N SER A 210 15.75 -8.57 16.17
CA SER A 210 15.50 -9.81 16.92
C SER A 210 15.41 -11.08 16.05
N PHE A 211 15.22 -10.94 14.73
CA PHE A 211 15.10 -12.07 13.79
C PHE A 211 16.23 -12.16 12.74
N TYR A 212 17.11 -11.16 12.67
CA TYR A 212 18.22 -11.10 11.70
C TYR A 212 19.63 -11.02 12.35
N THR A 213 19.73 -11.10 13.68
CA THR A 213 20.97 -11.40 14.41
C THR A 213 20.90 -12.77 15.06
#